data_AF-A0A847I1I2-F1
#
_entry.id   AF-A0A847I1I2-F1
#
_cell.length_a   1.000
_cell.length_b   1.000
_cell.length_c   1.000
_cell.angle_alpha   90.00
_cell.angle_beta   90.00
_cell.angle_gamma   90.00
#
_symmetry.space_group_name_H-M   'P 1'
#
loop_
_entity.id
_entity.type
_entity.pdbx_description
1 polymer ?
#
loop_
_entity_poly.entity_id
_entity_poly.type
_entity_poly.pdbx_seq_one_letter_code
_entity_poly.pdbx_strand_id
1 'polypeptide(L)' 'MPSVIADKVATDMGSASFIREMFEKGRRLKAEFGEDNVFDFSLGNPNATPPDAFFRALRAAAEEHQPALHRYMPNVG' A
#
# COMPACT_ATOMS: atom_id res chain seq x y z
N MET A 1 -9.47 -28.30 -14.39
CA MET A 1 -10.67 -27.60 -13.88
C MET A 1 -10.74 -26.28 -14.61
N PRO A 2 -11.83 -25.96 -15.32
CA PRO A 2 -11.96 -24.65 -15.96
C PRO A 2 -11.90 -23.56 -14.88
N SER A 3 -11.21 -22.45 -15.19
CA SER A 3 -11.09 -21.30 -14.30
C SER A 3 -12.48 -20.73 -13.98
N VAL A 4 -12.75 -20.47 -12.70
CA VAL A 4 -14.00 -19.82 -12.22
C VAL A 4 -13.96 -18.29 -12.36
N ILE A 5 -12.87 -17.76 -12.90
CA ILE A 5 -12.65 -16.32 -13.15
C ILE A 5 -12.29 -16.09 -14.61
N ALA A 6 -12.53 -14.87 -15.10
CA ALA A 6 -12.17 -14.46 -16.45
C ALA A 6 -10.67 -14.65 -16.71
N ASP A 7 -10.31 -15.14 -17.91
CA ASP A 7 -8.92 -15.47 -18.28
C ASP A 7 -7.96 -14.29 -18.13
N LYS A 8 -8.43 -13.07 -18.42
CA LYS A 8 -7.65 -11.85 -18.21
C LYS A 8 -7.30 -11.66 -16.73
N VAL A 9 -8.26 -11.85 -15.83
CA VAL A 9 -8.03 -11.71 -14.38
C VAL A 9 -7.06 -12.79 -13.89
N ALA A 10 -7.22 -14.02 -14.36
CA ALA A 10 -6.30 -15.11 -14.03
C ALA A 10 -4.86 -14.79 -14.49
N THR A 11 -4.71 -14.21 -15.69
CA THR A 11 -3.42 -13.79 -16.24
C THR A 11 -2.79 -12.66 -15.43
N ASP A 12 -3.55 -11.60 -15.15
CA ASP A 12 -3.07 -10.44 -14.38
C ASP A 12 -2.69 -10.86 -12.95
N MET A 13 -3.44 -11.77 -12.31
CA MET A 13 -3.10 -12.34 -10.99
C MET A 13 -1.84 -13.22 -11.01
N GLY A 14 -1.61 -13.95 -12.11
CA GLY A 14 -0.42 -14.80 -12.28
C GLY A 14 0.85 -13.99 -12.57
N SER A 15 0.72 -12.77 -13.09
CA SER A 15 1.87 -11.87 -13.26
C SER A 15 2.33 -11.30 -11.92
N ALA A 16 3.39 -11.89 -11.35
CA ALA A 16 4.04 -11.33 -10.18
C ALA A 16 4.62 -9.94 -10.53
N SER A 17 4.35 -8.95 -9.69
CA SER A 17 5.01 -7.65 -9.80
C SER A 17 6.50 -7.83 -9.55
N PHE A 18 7.32 -7.64 -10.59
CA PHE A 18 8.79 -7.65 -10.49
C PHE A 18 9.30 -6.76 -9.36
N ILE A 19 8.62 -5.64 -9.09
CA ILE A 19 8.94 -4.73 -7.99
C ILE A 19 8.83 -5.43 -6.63
N ARG A 20 7.75 -6.20 -6.41
CA ARG A 20 7.52 -6.94 -5.16
C ARG A 20 8.52 -8.08 -4.99
N GLU A 21 8.88 -8.76 -6.07
CA GLU A 21 9.91 -9.80 -6.03
C GLU A 21 11.28 -9.21 -5.64
N MET A 22 11.65 -8.08 -6.25
CA MET A 22 12.89 -7.37 -5.92
C MET A 22 12.92 -6.88 -4.48
N PHE A 23 11.79 -6.38 -3.96
CA PHE A 23 11.67 -6.00 -2.54
C PHE A 23 11.91 -7.18 -1.59
N GLU A 24 11.29 -8.34 -1.84
CA GLU A 24 11.51 -9.54 -1.03
C GLU A 24 12.97 -10.02 -1.11
N LYS A 25 13.59 -9.93 -2.29
CA LYS A 25 15.01 -10.22 -2.47
C LYS A 25 15.89 -9.25 -1.67
N GLY A 26 15.61 -7.95 -1.73
CA GLY A 26 16.28 -6.93 -0.92
C GLY A 26 16.20 -7.27 0.57
N ARG A 27 15.03 -7.65 1.06
CA ARG A 27 14.81 -8.08 2.45
C ARG A 27 15.64 -9.30 2.85
N ARG A 28 15.79 -10.29 1.97
CA ARG A 28 16.65 -11.47 2.21
C ARG A 28 18.13 -11.07 2.26
N LEU A 29 18.59 -10.26 1.32
CA LEU A 29 19.97 -9.78 1.28
C LEU A 29 20.32 -8.95 2.52
N LYS A 30 19.40 -8.11 3.00
CA LYS A 30 19.58 -7.33 4.24
C LYS A 30 19.77 -8.22 5.47
N ALA A 31 19.08 -9.37 5.53
CA ALA A 31 19.26 -10.33 6.60
C ALA A 31 20.62 -11.05 6.55
N GLU A 32 21.19 -11.24 5.35
CA GLU A 32 22.46 -11.93 5.15
C GLU A 32 23.68 -10.99 5.29
N PHE A 33 23.56 -9.78 4.73
CA PHE A 33 24.68 -8.83 4.60
C PHE A 33 24.54 -7.59 5.49
N GLY A 34 23.40 -7.40 6.17
CA GLY A 34 23.09 -6.20 6.97
C GLY A 34 22.39 -5.10 6.16
N GLU A 35 21.60 -4.27 6.86
CA GLU A 35 20.80 -3.19 6.26
C GLU A 35 21.65 -2.17 5.49
N ASP A 36 22.83 -1.81 6.03
CA ASP A 36 23.71 -0.78 5.46
C ASP A 36 24.42 -1.23 4.17
N ASN A 37 24.43 -2.54 3.87
CA ASN A 37 25.11 -3.11 2.71
C ASN A 37 24.18 -3.40 1.52
N VAL A 38 22.88 -3.07 1.65
CA VAL A 38 21.87 -3.36 0.62
C VAL A 38 21.06 -2.11 0.28
N PHE A 39 21.32 -1.58 -0.91
CA PHE A 39 20.63 -0.43 -1.47
C PHE A 39 19.37 -0.84 -2.23
N ASP A 40 18.27 -0.99 -1.50
CA ASP A 40 16.98 -1.36 -2.07
C ASP A 40 16.24 -0.13 -2.64
N PHE A 41 16.19 -0.02 -3.97
CA PHE A 41 15.46 1.01 -4.71
C PHE A 41 14.20 0.46 -5.41
N SER A 42 13.68 -0.70 -4.97
CA SER A 42 12.57 -1.37 -5.63
C SER A 42 11.20 -0.71 -5.37
N LEU A 43 10.80 -0.55 -4.10
CA LEU A 43 9.51 0.03 -3.72
C LEU A 43 9.58 1.56 -3.59
N GLY A 44 8.72 2.24 -4.35
CA GLY A 44 8.51 3.69 -4.26
C GLY A 44 7.48 4.11 -3.20
N ASN A 45 7.44 3.44 -2.05
CA ASN A 45 6.52 3.84 -0.97
C ASN A 45 6.96 5.18 -0.37
N PRO A 46 6.03 6.11 -0.06
CA PRO A 46 6.36 7.29 0.73
C PRO A 46 7.04 6.89 2.05
N ASN A 47 8.19 7.48 2.33
CA ASN A 47 9.00 7.17 3.51
C ASN A 47 9.00 8.28 4.57
N ALA A 48 8.49 9.46 4.23
CA ALA A 48 8.39 10.57 5.16
C ALA A 48 7.21 10.39 6.13
N THR A 49 7.43 10.70 7.40
CA THR A 49 6.34 10.84 8.36
C THR A 49 5.42 11.99 7.92
N PRO A 50 4.09 11.81 7.91
CA PRO A 50 3.16 12.91 7.65
C PRO A 50 3.36 14.07 8.65
N PRO A 51 3.08 15.31 8.26
CA PRO A 51 3.16 16.45 9.19
C PRO A 51 2.12 16.35 10.31
N ASP A 52 2.38 16.95 11.47
CA ASP A 52 1.47 16.92 12.63
C ASP A 52 0.03 17.38 12.31
N ALA A 53 -0.12 18.27 11.32
CA ALA A 53 -1.41 18.74 10.85
C ALA A 53 -2.31 17.59 10.37
N PHE A 54 -1.75 16.57 9.73
CA PHE A 54 -2.48 15.37 9.31
C PHE A 54 -3.09 14.65 10.51
N PHE A 55 -2.28 14.38 11.54
CA PHE A 55 -2.73 13.66 12.73
C PHE A 55 -3.76 14.45 13.54
N ARG A 56 -3.61 15.78 13.63
CA ARG A 56 -4.61 16.66 14.26
C ARG A 56 -5.95 16.60 13.54
N ALA A 57 -5.95 16.70 12.21
CA ALA A 57 -7.17 16.65 11.41
C ALA A 57 -7.85 15.27 11.50
N LEU A 58 -7.07 14.19 11.44
CA LEU A 58 -7.58 12.83 11.58
C LEU A 58 -8.25 12.61 12.93
N ARG A 59 -7.65 13.09 14.02
CA ARG A 59 -8.23 13.01 15.37
C ARG A 59 -9.54 13.79 15.45
N ALA A 60 -9.57 15.03 14.97
CA ALA A 60 -10.78 15.85 14.97
C ALA A 60 -11.93 15.19 14.21
N ALA A 61 -11.65 14.61 13.04
CA ALA A 61 -12.65 13.89 12.24
C ALA A 61 -13.16 12.61 12.93
N ALA A 62 -12.32 11.92 13.72
CA ALA A 62 -12.70 10.73 14.46
C ALA A 62 -13.48 11.02 15.75
N GLU A 63 -13.24 12.18 16.36
CA GLU A 63 -13.94 12.65 17.58
C GLU A 63 -15.30 13.30 17.28
N GLU A 64 -15.62 13.54 16.00
CA GLU A 64 -16.86 14.19 15.61
C GLU A 64 -18.07 13.25 15.62
N HIS A 65 -19.05 13.55 16.47
CA HIS A 65 -20.25 12.71 16.68
C HIS A 65 -21.50 13.19 15.92
N GLN A 66 -21.34 14.02 14.88
CA GLN A 66 -22.47 14.50 14.11
C GLN A 66 -23.18 13.31 13.43
N PRO A 67 -24.53 13.19 13.58
CA PRO A 67 -25.28 12.16 12.87
C PRO A 67 -25.01 12.24 11.37
N ALA A 68 -24.84 11.08 10.73
CA ALA A 68 -24.63 10.95 9.29
C ALA A 68 -23.27 11.42 8.71
N LEU A 69 -22.31 11.85 9.54
CA LEU A 69 -21.01 12.39 9.08
C LEU A 69 -20.22 11.45 8.14
N HIS A 70 -20.21 10.14 8.43
CA HIS A 70 -19.44 9.16 7.66
C HIS A 70 -20.28 8.45 6.57
N ARG A 71 -21.45 8.99 6.23
CA ARG A 71 -22.25 8.43 5.12
C ARG A 71 -21.64 8.80 3.77
N TYR A 72 -22.18 8.18 2.71
CA TYR A 72 -21.79 8.50 1.35
C TYR A 72 -21.92 10.00 1.07
N MET A 73 -20.84 10.57 0.55
CA MET A 73 -20.91 11.87 -0.11
C MET A 73 -21.55 11.70 -1.50
N PRO A 74 -22.26 12.72 -2.01
CA PRO A 74 -22.69 12.73 -3.40
C PRO A 74 -21.51 12.50 -4.32
N ASN A 75 -21.71 11.71 -5.38
CA ASN A 75 -20.67 11.50 -6.38
C ASN A 75 -20.40 12.84 -7.10
N VAL A 76 -19.20 13.38 -6.93
CA VAL A 76 -18.67 14.47 -7.75
C VAL A 76 -18.17 13.84 -9.04
N GLY A 77 -19.11 13.51 -9.93
CA GLY A 77 -18.82 12.95 -11.26
C GLY A 77 -17.88 13.84 -12.05
#